data_AF-A0A372BXV2-F1
#
_entry.id   AF-A0A372BXV2-F1
#
_cell.length_a   1.000
_cell.length_b   1.000
_cell.length_c   1.000
_cell.angle_alpha   90.00
_cell.angle_beta   90.00
_cell.angle_gamma   90.00
#
_symmetry.space_group_name_H-M   'P 1'
#
loop_
_entity.id
_entity.type
_entity.pdbx_description
1 polymer ?
#
loop_
_entity_poly.entity_id
_entity_poly.type
_entity_poly.pdbx_seq_one_letter_code
_entity_poly.pdbx_strand_id
1 'polypeptide(L)' 'GCDMSGWVRLAGVPTVIYGPGEIELAHAPNEPVSLKATYRVARTLVKATERLLETPVDDLQPSGKKPQRAERKEHHSVN' A
#
# COMPACT_ATOMS: atom_id res chain seq x y z
N GLY A 1 13.91 2.83 -4.31
CA GLY A 1 12.48 3.20 -4.24
C GLY A 1 11.64 1.94 -4.31
N CYS A 2 10.40 1.96 -3.83
CA CYS A 2 9.48 0.80 -3.83
C CYS A 2 8.27 1.08 -4.75
N ASP A 3 7.71 0.04 -5.35
CA ASP A 3 6.55 0.07 -6.25
C ASP A 3 5.36 0.82 -5.64
N MET A 4 5.20 0.77 -4.31
CA MET A 4 4.26 1.56 -3.51
C MET A 4 4.20 3.04 -3.94
N SER A 5 5.33 3.64 -4.29
CA SER A 5 5.40 5.06 -4.59
C SER A 5 4.46 5.49 -5.73
N GLY A 6 4.21 4.61 -6.71
CA GLY A 6 3.20 4.83 -7.74
C GLY A 6 1.78 4.76 -7.19
N TRP A 7 1.48 3.74 -6.39
CA TRP A 7 0.15 3.52 -5.78
C TRP A 7 -0.27 4.69 -4.88
N VAL A 8 0.64 5.17 -4.04
CA VAL A 8 0.35 6.27 -3.11
C VAL A 8 0.26 7.62 -3.83
N ARG A 9 1.22 7.93 -4.71
CA ARG A 9 1.35 9.29 -5.29
C ARG A 9 0.45 9.51 -6.50
N LEU A 10 0.23 8.48 -7.32
CA LEU A 10 -0.50 8.61 -8.57
C LEU A 10 -1.96 8.15 -8.43
N ALA A 11 -2.19 7.05 -7.72
CA ALA A 11 -3.52 6.46 -7.59
C ALA A 11 -4.25 6.85 -6.30
N GLY A 12 -3.57 7.48 -5.34
CA GLY A 12 -4.17 7.85 -4.06
C GLY A 12 -4.61 6.65 -3.22
N VAL A 13 -4.03 5.47 -3.45
CA VAL A 13 -4.42 4.22 -2.79
C VAL A 13 -3.72 4.11 -1.44
N PRO A 14 -4.45 3.97 -0.33
CA PRO A 14 -3.87 3.68 0.98
C PRO A 14 -3.04 2.39 0.91
N THR A 15 -1.74 2.49 1.16
CA THR A 15 -0.79 1.38 0.99
C THR A 15 0.16 1.34 2.20
N VAL A 16 0.48 0.13 2.67
CA VAL A 16 1.45 -0.11 3.76
C VAL A 16 2.55 -1.04 3.24
N ILE A 17 3.81 -0.74 3.56
CA ILE A 17 4.93 -1.69 3.40
C ILE A 17 5.12 -2.41 4.74
N TYR A 18 5.09 -3.73 4.70
CA TYR A 18 5.31 -4.56 5.88
C TYR A 18 6.02 -5.87 5.48
N GLY A 19 7.30 -5.98 5.82
CA GLY A 19 8.19 -7.07 5.43
C GLY A 19 9.20 -7.40 6.55
N PRO A 20 9.84 -8.59 6.53
CA PRO A 20 10.95 -8.89 7.41
C PRO A 20 12.26 -8.30 6.87
N GLY A 21 13.30 -8.25 7.70
CA GLY A 21 14.62 -7.74 7.33
C GLY A 21 14.91 -6.39 7.98
N GLU A 22 16.18 -5.99 7.95
CA GLU A 22 16.67 -4.71 8.47
C GLU A 22 16.95 -3.78 7.27
N ILE A 23 16.33 -2.62 7.23
CA ILE A 23 16.44 -1.68 6.08
C ILE A 23 17.89 -1.21 5.90
N GLU A 24 18.60 -1.10 7.00
CA GLU A 24 19.99 -0.68 7.14
C GLU A 24 20.96 -1.68 6.50
N LEU A 25 20.53 -2.94 6.30
CA LEU A 25 21.28 -4.00 5.63
C LEU A 25 20.78 -4.29 4.22
N ALA A 26 19.76 -3.56 3.74
CA ALA A 26 19.22 -3.75 2.41
C ALA A 26 20.33 -3.56 1.36
N HIS A 27 20.40 -4.48 0.38
CA HIS A 27 21.42 -4.54 -0.67
C HIS A 27 22.83 -4.95 -0.20
N ALA A 28 23.00 -5.42 1.04
CA ALA A 28 24.27 -6.00 1.46
C ALA A 28 24.55 -7.32 0.71
N PRO A 29 25.84 -7.65 0.41
CA PRO A 29 26.19 -8.89 -0.28
C PRO A 29 25.68 -10.17 0.41
N ASN A 30 25.53 -10.13 1.73
CA ASN A 30 25.09 -11.23 2.59
C ASN A 30 23.89 -10.82 3.46
N GLU A 31 22.92 -10.11 2.88
CA GLU A 31 21.72 -9.62 3.57
C GLU A 31 21.03 -10.73 4.38
N PRO A 32 21.06 -10.67 5.73
CA PRO A 32 20.48 -11.70 6.56
C PRO A 32 19.01 -11.41 6.84
N VAL A 33 18.22 -12.47 7.02
CA VAL A 33 16.82 -12.34 7.46
C VAL A 33 16.50 -13.34 8.56
N SER A 34 15.76 -12.90 9.57
CA SER A 34 15.31 -13.79 10.65
C SER A 34 14.16 -14.68 10.19
N LEU A 35 14.30 -15.99 10.34
CA LEU A 35 13.21 -16.95 10.07
C LEU A 35 11.99 -16.69 10.96
N LYS A 36 12.21 -16.34 12.23
CA LYS A 36 11.14 -15.99 13.17
C LYS A 36 10.40 -14.73 12.73
N ALA A 37 11.12 -13.70 12.27
CA ALA A 37 10.50 -12.49 11.74
C ALA A 37 9.71 -12.79 10.46
N THR A 38 10.29 -13.58 9.56
CA THR A 38 9.65 -14.02 8.30
C THR A 38 8.32 -14.73 8.57
N TYR A 39 8.31 -15.71 9.47
CA TYR A 39 7.08 -16.41 9.86
C TYR A 39 6.03 -15.46 10.46
N ARG A 40 6.45 -14.54 11.35
CA ARG A 40 5.53 -13.56 11.95
C ARG A 40 4.92 -12.64 10.90
N VAL A 41 5.73 -12.12 9.97
CA VAL A 41 5.24 -11.25 8.90
C VAL A 41 4.24 -11.99 8.02
N ALA A 42 4.55 -13.22 7.59
CA ALA A 42 3.62 -14.02 6.81
C ALA A 42 2.28 -14.22 7.52
N ARG A 43 2.29 -14.59 8.82
CA ARG A 43 1.08 -14.74 9.63
C ARG A 43 0.29 -13.43 9.76
N THR A 44 0.98 -12.30 9.91
CA THR A 44 0.33 -10.99 10.01
C THR A 44 -0.32 -10.59 8.69
N LEU A 45 0.37 -10.79 7.55
CA LEU A 45 -0.16 -10.46 6.23
C LEU A 45 -1.42 -11.28 5.92
N VAL A 46 -1.42 -12.58 6.20
CA VAL A 46 -2.62 -13.43 6.06
C VAL A 46 -3.80 -12.86 6.86
N LYS A 47 -3.60 -12.62 8.16
CA LYS A 47 -4.66 -12.08 9.03
C LYS A 47 -5.13 -10.69 8.61
N ALA A 48 -4.21 -9.85 8.13
CA ALA A 48 -4.55 -8.51 7.67
C ALA A 48 -5.39 -8.59 6.39
N THR A 49 -5.02 -9.45 5.44
CA THR A 49 -5.79 -9.67 4.21
C THR A 49 -7.17 -10.25 4.51
N GLU A 50 -7.28 -11.26 5.36
CA GLU A 50 -8.57 -11.83 5.80
C GLU A 50 -9.49 -10.72 6.36
N ARG A 51 -8.97 -9.91 7.29
CA ARG A 51 -9.74 -8.80 7.86
C ARG A 51 -10.11 -7.73 6.84
N LEU A 52 -9.21 -7.38 5.92
CA LEU A 52 -9.49 -6.40 4.88
C LEU A 52 -10.62 -6.85 3.94
N LEU A 53 -10.70 -8.15 3.64
CA LEU A 53 -11.79 -8.71 2.83
C LEU A 53 -13.15 -8.66 3.54
N GLU A 54 -13.14 -8.65 4.87
CA GLU A 54 -14.35 -8.57 5.70
C GLU A 54 -14.72 -7.14 6.09
N THR A 55 -13.80 -6.18 5.94
CA THR A 55 -14.01 -4.79 6.35
C THR A 55 -14.77 -4.02 5.26
N PRO A 56 -15.89 -3.36 5.59
CA PRO A 56 -16.59 -2.48 4.65
C PRO A 56 -15.65 -1.39 4.11
N VAL A 57 -15.75 -1.09 2.80
CA VAL A 57 -14.90 -0.08 2.17
C VAL A 57 -15.05 1.32 2.79
N ASP A 58 -16.23 1.61 3.36
CA ASP A 58 -16.51 2.87 4.04
C ASP A 58 -15.71 3.02 5.34
N ASP A 59 -15.40 1.90 6.01
CA ASP A 59 -14.59 1.86 7.22
C ASP A 59 -13.08 1.97 6.93
N LEU A 60 -12.69 1.81 5.65
CA LEU A 60 -11.31 1.96 5.18
C LEU A 60 -10.97 3.39 4.72
N GLN A 61 -11.94 4.30 4.76
CA GLN A 61 -11.72 5.70 4.37
C GLN A 61 -10.85 6.41 5.41
N PRO A 62 -9.76 7.08 5.00
CA PRO A 62 -8.99 7.90 5.93
C PRO A 62 -9.87 9.05 6.44
N SER A 63 -9.99 9.17 7.77
CA SER A 63 -10.74 10.24 8.41
C SER A 63 -10.12 11.61 8.05
N GLY A 64 -10.64 12.30 7.04
CA GLY A 64 -10.27 13.70 6.80
C GLY A 64 -10.27 14.28 5.38
N LYS A 65 -10.50 13.53 4.30
CA LYS A 65 -10.62 14.15 2.96
C LYS A 65 -11.72 13.52 2.12
N LYS A 66 -12.71 14.33 1.72
CA LYS A 66 -13.65 13.97 0.65
C LYS A 66 -12.84 13.72 -0.63
N PRO A 67 -13.15 12.67 -1.41
CA PRO A 67 -12.50 12.45 -2.70
C PRO A 67 -12.79 13.66 -3.60
N GLN A 68 -11.72 14.33 -4.04
CA GLN A 68 -11.81 15.41 -5.02
C GLN A 68 -12.12 14.75 -6.36
N ARG A 69 -13.40 14.68 -6.71
CA ARG A 69 -13.87 14.14 -7.99
C ARG A 69 -13.26 15.03 -9.08
N ALA A 70 -12.26 14.52 -9.79
CA ALA A 70 -11.67 15.23 -10.92
C ALA A 70 -12.78 15.46 -11.97
N GLU A 71 -13.18 16.70 -12.16
CA GLU A 71 -14.06 17.08 -13.26
C GLU A 71 -13.36 16.74 -14.58
N ARG A 72 -13.86 15.73 -15.29
CA ARG A 72 -13.53 15.55 -16.70
C ARG A 72 -14.06 16.78 -17.43
N LYS A 73 -13.18 17.70 -17.79
CA LYS A 73 -13.50 18.70 -18.82
C LYS A 73 -13.54 17.96 -20.15
N GLU A 74 -14.74 17.67 -20.63
CA GLU A 74 -14.95 17.30 -22.03
C GLU A 74 -14.59 18.51 -22.89
N HIS A 75 -13.40 18.51 -23.48
CA HIS A 75 -13.09 19.39 -24.59
C HIS A 75 -13.79 18.82 -25.84
N HIS A 76 -15.02 19.28 -26.05
CA HIS A 76 -15.66 19.24 -27.36
C HIS A 76 -14.79 20.05 -28.33
N SER A 77 -14.12 19.35 -29.25
CA SER A 77 -13.51 19.97 -30.42
C SER A 77 -14.64 20.32 -31.37
N VAL A 78 -14.89 21.62 -31.56
CA VAL A 78 -15.73 22.12 -32.65
C VAL A 78 -14.92 23.13 -33.44
N ASN A 79 -14.76 22.77 -34.71
CA ASN A 79 -14.19 23.46 -35.87
C ASN A 79 -12.66 23.54 -35.97
#